data_AF-I7LIG7-F1
#
_entry.id   AF-I7LIG7-F1
#
_cell.length_a   1.000
_cell.length_b   1.000
_cell.length_c   1.000
_cell.angle_alpha   90.00
_cell.angle_beta   90.00
_cell.angle_gamma   90.00
#
_symmetry.space_group_name_H-M   'P 1'
#
loop_
_entity.id
_entity.type
_entity.pdbx_description
1 polymer ?
#
loop_
_entity_poly.entity_id
_entity_poly.type
_entity_poly.pdbx_seq_one_letter_code
_entity_poly.pdbx_strand_id
1 'polypeptide(L)' 'MKAVIEFIKDQFNFNTFVLFLISSVFLYYDSLDYNKKALHYEAKFAKYCAIFSIAIAIILYIVTKILP' A
#
# COMPACT_ATOMS: atom_id res chain seq x y z
N MET A 1 7.79 20.02 -7.74
CA MET A 1 6.48 19.45 -7.37
C MET A 1 5.70 18.96 -8.58
N LYS A 2 5.43 19.78 -9.61
CA LYS A 2 4.66 19.34 -10.79
C LYS A 2 5.22 18.08 -11.48
N ALA A 3 6.54 18.04 -11.73
CA ALA A 3 7.22 16.88 -12.30
C ALA A 3 7.10 15.59 -11.45
N VAL A 4 7.02 15.71 -10.12
CA VAL A 4 6.86 14.56 -9.23
C VAL A 4 5.44 14.00 -9.33
N ILE A 5 4.44 14.88 -9.44
CA ILE A 5 3.03 14.49 -9.60
C ILE A 5 2.79 13.81 -10.95
N GLU A 6 3.36 14.37 -12.04
CA GLU A 6 3.30 13.77 -13.38
C GLU A 6 4.00 12.41 -13.43
N PHE A 7 5.20 12.28 -12.84
CA PHE A 7 5.89 10.99 -12.73
C PHE A 7 5.04 9.93 -12.00
N ILE A 8 4.40 10.31 -10.89
CA ILE A 8 3.52 9.41 -10.15
C ILE A 8 2.31 9.00 -11.01
N LYS A 9 1.70 9.93 -11.76
CA LYS A 9 0.60 9.61 -12.69
C LYS A 9 1.02 8.59 -13.75
N ASP A 10 2.18 8.80 -14.35
CA ASP A 10 2.64 7.96 -15.46
C ASP A 10 2.98 6.54 -15.00
N GLN A 11 3.52 6.39 -13.79
CA GLN A 11 3.98 5.09 -13.26
C GLN A 11 2.91 4.37 -12.43
N PHE A 12 1.99 5.08 -11.79
CA PHE A 12 0.95 4.50 -10.93
C PHE A 12 -0.29 4.13 -11.75
N ASN A 13 -0.12 3.20 -12.67
CA ASN A 13 -1.20 2.63 -13.47
C ASN A 13 -2.04 1.61 -12.67
N PHE A 14 -3.08 1.07 -13.32
CA PHE A 14 -3.98 0.09 -12.70
C PHE A 14 -3.25 -1.16 -12.18
N ASN A 15 -2.22 -1.63 -12.88
CA ASN A 15 -1.43 -2.80 -12.44
C ASN A 15 -0.65 -2.47 -11.17
N THR A 16 -0.02 -1.29 -11.10
CA THR A 16 0.67 -0.82 -9.89
C THR A 16 -0.31 -0.73 -8.71
N PHE A 17 -1.52 -0.20 -8.92
CA PHE A 17 -2.56 -0.17 -7.89
C PHE A 17 -2.93 -1.59 -7.39
N VAL A 18 -3.17 -2.53 -8.30
CA VAL A 18 -3.48 -3.92 -7.95
C VAL A 18 -2.33 -4.58 -7.19
N LEU A 19 -1.07 -4.35 -7.59
CA LEU A 19 0.11 -4.86 -6.90
C LEU A 19 0.22 -4.33 -5.46
N PHE A 20 -0.12 -3.07 -5.23
CA PHE A 20 -0.20 -2.51 -3.88
C PHE A 20 -1.26 -3.22 -3.03
N LEU A 21 -2.45 -3.49 -3.58
CA LEU A 21 -3.51 -4.22 -2.87
C LEU A 21 -3.07 -5.65 -2.50
N ILE A 22 -2.48 -6.37 -3.46
CA ILE A 22 -1.96 -7.73 -3.23
C ILE A 22 -0.86 -7.70 -2.15
N SER A 23 0.07 -6.75 -2.21
CA SER A 23 1.14 -6.61 -1.21
C SER A 23 0.58 -6.31 0.18
N SER A 24 -0.45 -5.49 0.28
CA SER A 24 -1.14 -5.22 1.55
C SER A 24 -1.83 -6.47 2.12
N VAL A 25 -2.40 -7.32 1.27
CA VAL A 25 -2.99 -8.60 1.71
C VAL A 25 -1.91 -9.53 2.28
N PHE A 26 -0.75 -9.63 1.64
CA PHE A 26 0.37 -10.41 2.17
C PHE A 26 0.87 -9.87 3.51
N LEU A 27 1.05 -8.55 3.64
CA LEU A 27 1.43 -7.93 4.92
C LEU A 27 0.43 -8.21 6.04
N TYR A 28 -0.87 -8.27 5.72
CA TYR A 28 -1.89 -8.67 6.68
C TYR A 28 -1.71 -10.14 7.11
N TYR A 29 -1.49 -11.06 6.18
CA TYR A 29 -1.21 -12.46 6.52
C TYR A 29 0.07 -12.63 7.34
N ASP A 30 1.15 -11.90 6.99
CA ASP A 30 2.39 -11.87 7.77
C ASP A 30 2.12 -11.39 9.19
N SER A 31 1.26 -10.37 9.37
CA SER A 31 0.89 -9.89 10.71
C SER A 31 0.23 -10.97 11.56
N LEU A 32 -0.59 -11.83 10.94
CA LEU A 32 -1.24 -12.95 11.61
C LEU A 32 -0.24 -14.05 11.96
N ASP A 33 0.71 -14.33 11.05
CA ASP A 33 1.76 -15.33 11.27
C ASP A 33 2.74 -14.91 12.37
N TYR A 34 3.19 -13.65 12.36
CA TYR A 34 4.01 -13.07 13.42
C TYR A 34 3.33 -13.15 14.78
N ASN A 35 2.02 -12.88 14.84
CA ASN A 35 1.28 -12.99 16.09
C ASN A 35 1.22 -14.43 16.62
N LYS A 36 1.12 -15.44 15.74
CA LYS A 36 1.20 -16.87 16.12
C LYS A 36 2.58 -17.26 16.67
N LYS A 37 3.63 -16.56 16.23
CA LYS A 37 5.02 -16.75 16.69
C LYS A 37 5.38 -15.91 17.91
N ALA A 38 4.42 -15.26 18.56
CA ALA A 38 4.63 -14.32 19.67
C ALA A 38 5.53 -13.10 19.32
N LEU A 39 5.66 -12.78 18.03
CA LEU A 39 6.37 -11.60 17.52
C LEU A 39 5.41 -10.40 17.45
N HIS A 40 5.03 -9.90 18.63
CA HIS A 40 3.93 -8.93 18.74
C HIS A 40 4.25 -7.55 18.14
N TYR A 41 5.51 -7.12 18.19
CA TYR A 41 5.92 -5.83 17.62
C TYR A 41 5.88 -5.86 16.09
N GLU A 42 6.40 -6.93 15.50
CA GLU A 42 6.43 -7.20 14.06
C GLU A 42 5.02 -7.41 13.53
N ALA A 43 4.18 -8.14 14.26
CA ALA A 43 2.77 -8.30 13.93
C ALA A 43 2.06 -6.94 13.85
N LYS A 44 2.26 -6.09 14.86
CA LYS A 44 1.64 -4.76 14.89
C LYS A 44 2.17 -3.87 13.76
N PHE A 45 3.48 -3.90 13.50
CA PHE A 45 4.11 -3.18 12.40
C PHE A 45 3.56 -3.61 11.04
N ALA A 46 3.55 -4.92 10.75
CA ALA A 46 3.05 -5.48 9.50
C ALA A 46 1.57 -5.12 9.27
N LYS A 47 0.75 -5.19 10.33
CA LYS A 47 -0.66 -4.77 10.25
C LYS A 47 -0.82 -3.29 9.91
N TYR A 48 -0.04 -2.40 10.54
CA TYR A 48 -0.11 -0.97 10.21
C TYR A 48 0.42 -0.67 8.81
N CYS A 49 1.50 -1.34 8.38
CA CYS A 49 1.99 -1.24 7.01
C CYS A 49 0.95 -1.71 5.99
N ALA A 50 0.24 -2.81 6.25
CA ALA A 50 -0.84 -3.29 5.39
C ALA A 50 -1.92 -2.20 5.20
N ILE A 51 -2.40 -1.63 6.31
CA ILE A 51 -3.43 -0.56 6.31
C ILE A 51 -2.92 0.69 5.59
N PHE A 52 -1.71 1.14 5.92
CA PHE A 52 -1.09 2.33 5.32
C PHE A 52 -0.91 2.16 3.81
N SER A 53 -0.44 0.99 3.37
CA SER A 53 -0.28 0.67 1.96
C SER A 53 -1.62 0.67 1.20
N ILE A 54 -2.72 0.21 1.78
CA ILE A 54 -4.06 0.33 1.16
C ILE A 54 -4.47 1.80 1.06
N ALA A 55 -4.36 2.55 2.17
CA ALA A 55 -4.77 3.94 2.21
C ALA A 55 -4.02 4.78 1.18
N ILE A 56 -2.70 4.65 1.11
CA ILE A 56 -1.89 5.40 0.15
C ILE A 56 -2.15 4.96 -1.29
N ALA A 57 -2.38 3.66 -1.54
CA ALA A 57 -2.72 3.19 -2.88
C ALA A 57 -4.05 3.76 -3.38
N ILE A 58 -5.06 3.84 -2.51
CA ILE A 58 -6.36 4.46 -2.85
C ILE A 58 -6.17 5.96 -3.12
N ILE A 59 -5.46 6.68 -2.24
CA ILE A 59 -5.19 8.11 -2.42
C ILE A 59 -4.47 8.36 -3.74
N LEU A 60 -3.39 7.63 -4.02
CA LEU A 60 -2.62 7.76 -5.25
C LEU A 60 -3.47 7.41 -6.48
N TYR A 61 -4.29 6.36 -6.43
CA TYR A 61 -5.16 6.01 -7.55
C TYR A 61 -6.20 7.10 -7.83
N ILE A 62 -6.81 7.68 -6.80
CA ILE A 62 -7.78 8.78 -6.96
C ILE A 62 -7.09 10.04 -7.50
N VAL A 63 -5.97 10.44 -6.88
CA VAL A 63 -5.16 11.60 -7.28
C VAL A 63 -4.76 11.50 -8.75
N THR A 64 -4.30 10.33 -9.19
CA THR A 64 -3.88 10.13 -10.59
C THR A 64 -5.03 10.15 -11.59
N LYS A 65 -6.28 9.90 -11.16
CA LYS A 65 -7.48 9.97 -12.00
C LYS A 65 -8.18 11.34 -12.00
N ILE A 66 -8.09 12.10 -10.90
CA ILE A 66 -8.75 13.41 -10.76
C ILE A 66 -7.87 14.55 -11.25
N LEU A 67 -6.55 14.48 -11.02
CA LEU A 67 -5.66 15.53 -11.49
C LEU A 67 -5.51 15.47 -13.02
N PRO A 68 -5.72 16.60 -13.73
CA PRO A 68 -5.54 16.67 -15.18
C PRO A 68 -4.10 16.32 -15.58
#